data_AF-A0A8C5DB49-F1
#
_entry.id   AF-A0A8C5DB49-F1
#
_cell.length_a   1.000
_cell.length_b   1.000
_cell.length_c   1.000
_cell.angle_alpha   90.00
_cell.angle_beta   90.00
_cell.angle_gamma   90.00
#
_symmetry.space_group_name_H-M   'P 1'
#
loop_
_entity.id
_entity.type
_entity.pdbx_description
1 polymer ?
#
loop_
_entity_poly.entity_id
_entity_poly.type
_entity_poly.pdbx_seq_one_letter_code
_entity_poly.pdbx_strand_id
1 'polypeptide(L)'
;MKCFFCGFVFLIPEDKPGSCPHHVWNPDWKPCADKCHNDYDCAYNEKCCRQGCGHECVAITPIKPECPNSVPSLFFKPCADKCSNDYDCAYNEKCCYQGCGRQHLSPYTDIIQPVEYKHS
;
A
#
# COMPACT_ATOMS: atom_id res chain seq x y z
N MET A 1 -27.51 31.06 -3.81
CA MET A 1 -27.83 29.95 -4.73
C MET A 1 -26.81 29.89 -5.85
N LYS A 2 -25.90 28.90 -5.80
CA LYS A 2 -25.35 28.14 -6.95
C LYS A 2 -24.31 27.16 -6.43
N CYS A 3 -24.73 25.90 -6.28
CA CYS A 3 -23.84 24.77 -6.10
C CYS A 3 -23.33 24.35 -7.48
N PHE A 4 -22.03 24.43 -7.72
CA PHE A 4 -21.35 23.85 -8.88
C PHE A 4 -19.88 23.66 -8.51
N PHE A 5 -19.51 22.49 -8.00
CA PHE A 5 -18.17 21.95 -8.24
C PHE A 5 -18.25 20.44 -8.43
N CYS A 6 -17.56 20.03 -9.47
CA CYS A 6 -17.50 18.74 -10.13
C CYS A 6 -16.61 17.78 -9.33
N GLY A 7 -17.07 16.54 -9.15
CA GLY A 7 -16.26 15.36 -8.82
C GLY A 7 -15.46 15.41 -7.51
N PHE A 8 -15.80 14.53 -6.57
CA PHE A 8 -14.89 14.17 -5.48
C PHE A 8 -13.59 13.59 -6.09
N VAL A 9 -12.56 14.42 -6.24
CA VAL A 9 -11.18 13.93 -6.37
C VAL A 9 -10.77 13.53 -4.96
N PHE A 10 -11.02 12.28 -4.60
CA PHE A 10 -10.29 11.67 -3.49
C PHE A 10 -8.83 11.59 -3.95
N LEU A 11 -8.04 12.60 -3.56
CA LEU A 11 -6.61 12.41 -3.41
C LEU A 11 -6.47 11.36 -2.32
N ILE A 12 -6.39 10.07 -2.68
CA ILE A 12 -5.82 9.10 -1.74
C ILE A 12 -4.39 9.60 -1.59
N PRO A 13 -4.01 10.20 -0.44
CA PRO A 13 -2.60 10.47 -0.22
C PRO A 13 -1.91 9.11 -0.36
N GLU A 14 -0.69 9.16 -0.86
CA GLU A 14 0.16 8.04 -1.19
C GLU A 14 0.50 7.25 0.11
N ASP A 15 -0.49 6.71 0.82
CA ASP A 15 -0.36 6.20 2.18
C ASP A 15 0.47 4.92 2.17
N LYS A 16 1.33 4.75 3.17
CA LYS A 16 2.17 3.56 3.28
C LYS A 16 1.27 2.31 3.38
N PRO A 17 1.65 1.20 2.70
CA PRO A 17 0.89 -0.05 2.75
C PRO A 17 0.85 -0.57 4.17
N GLY A 18 -0.32 -1.03 4.60
CA GLY A 18 -0.54 -1.49 5.97
C GLY A 18 -1.67 -0.73 6.66
N SER A 19 -2.13 -1.28 7.77
CA SER A 19 -3.23 -0.72 8.54
C SER A 19 -2.77 -0.34 9.94
N CYS A 20 -3.30 0.76 10.47
CA CYS A 20 -3.13 1.09 11.87
C CYS A 20 -3.74 0.01 12.76
N PRO A 21 -3.14 -0.32 13.91
CA PRO A 21 -3.76 -1.21 14.86
C PRO A 21 -5.10 -0.63 15.34
N HIS A 22 -6.06 -1.50 15.61
CA HIS A 22 -7.37 -1.08 16.08
C HIS A 22 -7.23 -0.49 17.48
N HIS A 23 -7.37 0.84 17.59
CA HIS A 23 -7.31 1.54 18.85
C HIS A 23 -8.70 2.03 19.25
N VAL A 24 -9.09 1.80 20.51
CA VAL A 24 -10.37 2.28 21.03
C VAL A 24 -10.25 3.77 21.28
N TRP A 25 -11.11 4.57 20.65
CA TRP A 25 -11.22 5.99 20.97
C TRP A 25 -11.98 6.17 22.29
N ASN A 26 -11.44 6.99 23.19
CA ASN A 26 -12.16 7.40 24.40
C ASN A 26 -12.43 8.93 24.34
N PRO A 27 -13.71 9.35 24.37
CA PRO A 27 -14.08 10.77 24.33
C PRO A 27 -13.62 11.57 25.56
N ASP A 28 -13.26 10.92 26.68
CA ASP A 28 -12.77 11.58 27.90
C ASP A 28 -11.28 11.92 27.83
N TRP A 29 -10.57 11.52 26.77
CA TRP A 29 -9.16 11.86 26.61
C TRP A 29 -8.98 13.35 26.36
N LYS A 30 -8.15 13.98 27.21
CA LYS A 30 -7.75 15.37 27.00
C LYS A 30 -6.99 15.50 25.68
N PRO A 31 -7.19 16.59 24.91
CA PRO A 31 -6.41 16.82 23.70
C PRO A 31 -4.91 16.78 24.00
N CYS A 32 -4.15 16.10 23.15
CA CYS A 32 -2.69 16.08 23.20
C CYS A 32 -2.10 16.37 21.82
N ALA A 33 -0.81 16.71 21.81
CA ALA A 33 -0.11 17.07 20.58
C ALA A 33 0.14 15.85 19.70
N ASP A 34 -0.01 16.04 18.40
CA ASP A 34 0.37 15.07 17.39
C ASP A 34 1.90 15.02 17.23
N LYS A 35 2.45 13.81 17.12
CA LYS A 35 3.88 13.56 16.85
C LYS A 35 4.18 13.38 15.36
N CYS A 36 3.17 13.12 14.55
CA CYS A 36 3.23 13.01 13.10
C CYS A 36 1.93 13.56 12.49
N HIS A 37 1.98 13.98 11.23
CA HIS A 37 0.80 14.46 10.50
C HIS A 37 0.39 13.49 9.38
N ASN A 38 1.36 12.83 8.75
CA ASN A 38 1.13 11.85 7.71
C ASN A 38 2.15 10.71 7.81
N ASP A 39 1.91 9.64 7.06
CA ASP A 39 2.77 8.46 7.06
C ASP A 39 4.24 8.76 6.74
N TYR A 40 4.53 9.72 5.86
CA TYR A 40 5.89 10.08 5.44
C TYR A 40 6.70 10.76 6.53
N ASP A 41 6.06 11.25 7.59
CA ASP A 41 6.76 11.74 8.77
C ASP A 41 7.37 10.59 9.60
N CYS A 42 6.92 9.36 9.37
CA CYS A 42 7.33 8.16 10.10
C CYS A 42 8.32 7.29 9.31
N ALA A 43 9.03 6.40 10.01
CA ALA A 43 9.96 5.47 9.36
C ALA A 43 9.24 4.55 8.34
N TYR A 44 9.98 3.98 7.39
CA TYR A 44 9.42 3.21 6.27
C TYR A 44 8.42 2.11 6.67
N ASN A 45 8.60 1.46 7.83
CA ASN A 45 7.74 0.40 8.35
C ASN A 45 6.71 0.88 9.39
N GLU A 46 6.47 2.19 9.47
CA GLU A 46 5.57 2.82 10.42
C GLU A 46 4.53 3.69 9.69
N LYS A 47 3.34 3.80 10.27
CA LYS A 47 2.28 4.71 9.80
C LYS A 47 1.96 5.74 10.88
N CYS A 48 1.48 6.90 10.46
CA CYS A 48 1.00 7.92 11.37
C CYS A 48 -0.43 7.58 11.80
N CYS A 49 -0.56 7.02 12.99
CA CYS A 49 -1.81 6.44 13.48
C CYS A 49 -2.32 7.22 14.69
N ARG A 50 -3.64 7.34 14.81
CA ARG A 50 -4.26 7.85 16.03
C ARG A 50 -4.00 6.89 17.19
N GLN A 51 -3.26 7.37 18.18
CA GLN A 51 -2.96 6.68 19.43
C GLN A 51 -3.40 7.59 20.58
N GLY A 52 -4.39 7.14 21.35
CA GLY A 52 -4.91 8.02 22.40
C GLY A 52 -5.61 9.25 21.82
N CYS A 53 -5.26 10.41 22.37
CA CYS A 53 -5.75 11.73 22.00
C CYS A 53 -5.06 12.37 20.79
N GLY A 54 -3.99 11.77 20.26
CA GLY A 54 -3.17 12.35 19.17
C GLY A 54 -2.67 11.29 18.18
N HIS A 55 -1.79 11.70 17.27
CA HIS A 55 -1.18 10.82 16.27
C HIS A 55 0.27 10.49 16.62
N GLU A 56 0.64 9.23 16.47
CA GLU A 56 1.99 8.73 16.69
C GLU A 56 2.41 7.78 15.57
N CYS A 57 3.72 7.70 15.32
CA CYS A 57 4.29 6.72 14.40
C CYS A 57 4.20 5.34 15.04
N VAL A 58 3.50 4.43 14.38
CA VAL A 58 3.26 3.08 14.88
C VAL A 58 3.71 2.08 13.85
N ALA A 59 4.51 1.11 14.32
CA ALA A 59 4.92 -0.03 13.51
C ALA A 59 3.68 -0.80 13.03
N ILE A 60 3.66 -1.06 11.73
CA ILE A 60 2.56 -1.77 11.10
C ILE A 60 2.98 -3.16 10.64
N THR A 61 2.03 -4.09 10.72
CA THR A 61 2.16 -5.38 10.05
C THR A 61 2.05 -5.13 8.55
N PRO A 62 3.02 -5.58 7.74
CA PRO A 62 2.97 -5.40 6.30
C PRO A 62 1.79 -6.17 5.75
N ILE A 63 0.94 -5.50 4.97
CA ILE A 63 -0.02 -6.21 4.13
C ILE A 63 0.77 -6.81 2.99
N LYS A 64 1.00 -8.12 3.05
CA LYS A 64 1.63 -8.89 1.98
C LYS A 64 0.54 -9.50 1.10
N PRO A 65 0.62 -9.36 -0.24
CA PRO A 65 -0.38 -9.94 -1.13
C PRO A 65 -0.31 -11.47 -1.11
N GLU A 66 -1.39 -12.15 -1.49
CA GLU A 66 -1.34 -13.59 -1.77
C GLU A 66 -0.83 -13.82 -3.20
N CYS A 67 -0.05 -14.88 -3.42
CA CYS A 67 0.35 -15.21 -4.78
C CYS A 67 -0.87 -15.73 -5.56
N PRO A 68 -1.09 -15.27 -6.80
CA PRO A 68 -2.19 -15.75 -7.62
C PRO A 68 -2.04 -17.26 -7.89
N ASN A 69 -3.14 -18.01 -7.74
CA ASN A 69 -3.16 -19.46 -7.90
C ASN A 69 -2.89 -19.93 -9.35
N SER A 70 -3.10 -19.04 -10.33
CA SER A 70 -2.81 -19.30 -11.73
C SER A 70 -2.81 -17.98 -12.51
N VAL A 71 -1.70 -17.68 -13.17
CA VAL A 71 -1.73 -16.74 -14.30
C VAL A 71 -1.75 -17.58 -15.58
N PRO A 72 -2.77 -17.42 -16.45
CA PRO A 72 -2.79 -18.09 -17.74
C PRO A 72 -1.50 -17.76 -18.49
N SER A 73 -0.67 -18.78 -18.71
CA SER A 73 0.58 -18.68 -19.44
C SER A 73 0.28 -18.55 -20.93
N LEU A 74 -0.30 -17.43 -21.34
CA LEU A 74 -0.71 -17.17 -22.72
C LEU A 74 0.48 -16.76 -23.62
N PHE A 75 1.66 -16.51 -23.05
CA PHE A 75 2.85 -16.13 -23.81
C PHE A 75 4.11 -16.88 -23.33
N PHE A 76 4.42 -17.95 -24.05
CA PHE A 76 5.61 -18.79 -23.92
C PHE A 76 6.90 -18.06 -24.37
N LYS A 77 7.39 -17.10 -23.58
CA LYS A 77 8.82 -16.74 -23.61
C LYS A 77 9.42 -17.00 -22.24
N PRO A 78 10.50 -17.79 -22.12
CA PRO A 78 11.23 -17.90 -20.86
C PRO A 78 11.67 -16.50 -20.41
N CYS A 79 11.34 -16.13 -19.18
CA CYS A 79 11.84 -14.91 -18.56
C CYS A 79 12.70 -15.29 -17.34
N ALA A 80 13.72 -14.49 -17.07
CA ALA A 80 14.56 -14.69 -15.90
C ALA A 80 13.78 -14.34 -14.62
N ASP A 81 13.97 -15.14 -13.58
CA ASP A 81 13.44 -14.85 -12.24
C ASP A 81 14.07 -13.56 -11.72
N LYS A 82 13.22 -12.64 -11.24
CA LYS A 82 13.65 -11.38 -10.60
C LYS A 82 13.88 -11.53 -9.10
N CYS A 83 13.33 -12.58 -8.51
CA CYS A 83 13.44 -12.93 -7.09
C CYS A 83 13.48 -14.45 -6.93
N SER A 84 14.12 -14.94 -5.87
CA SER A 84 14.11 -16.36 -5.50
C SER A 84 13.11 -16.64 -4.38
N ASN A 85 13.00 -15.72 -3.42
CA ASN A 85 12.09 -15.82 -2.29
C ASN A 85 11.65 -14.43 -1.78
N ASP A 86 10.74 -14.39 -0.81
CA ASP A 86 10.17 -13.14 -0.27
C ASP A 86 11.23 -12.20 0.36
N TYR A 87 12.40 -12.70 0.77
CA TYR A 87 13.47 -11.88 1.34
C TYR A 87 14.24 -11.07 0.28
N ASP A 88 14.13 -11.44 -0.99
CA ASP A 88 14.69 -10.67 -2.11
C ASP A 88 13.78 -9.49 -2.49
N CYS A 89 12.57 -9.40 -1.91
CA CYS A 89 11.55 -8.41 -2.24
C CYS A 89 11.51 -7.29 -1.20
N ALA A 90 10.80 -6.18 -1.51
CA ALA A 90 10.55 -5.15 -0.52
C ALA A 90 9.70 -5.69 0.65
N TYR A 91 9.70 -4.98 1.78
CA TYR A 91 9.07 -5.43 3.04
C TYR A 91 7.60 -5.88 2.91
N ASN A 92 6.84 -5.24 2.03
CA ASN A 92 5.42 -5.49 1.76
C ASN A 92 5.17 -6.33 0.50
N GLU A 93 6.20 -6.87 -0.13
CA GLU A 93 6.10 -7.66 -1.36
C GLU A 93 6.27 -9.16 -1.12
N LYS A 94 5.89 -9.96 -2.11
CA LYS A 94 6.17 -11.41 -2.15
C LYS A 94 6.76 -11.82 -3.49
N CYS A 95 7.56 -12.87 -3.46
CA CYS A 95 8.11 -13.46 -4.67
C CYS A 95 7.15 -14.51 -5.22
N CYS A 96 6.39 -14.14 -6.26
CA CYS A 96 5.34 -15.00 -6.81
C CYS A 96 5.70 -15.45 -8.23
N TYR A 97 5.29 -16.67 -8.57
CA TYR A 97 5.42 -17.16 -9.94
C TYR A 97 4.37 -16.49 -10.84
N GLN A 98 4.82 -15.72 -11.82
CA GLN A 98 3.97 -15.00 -12.76
C GLN A 98 4.35 -15.34 -14.21
N GLY A 99 3.57 -16.24 -14.82
CA GLY A 99 3.64 -16.60 -16.24
C GLY A 99 4.86 -17.48 -16.53
N CYS A 100 5.96 -16.85 -16.91
CA CYS A 100 7.20 -17.51 -17.32
C CYS A 100 8.31 -17.53 -16.25
N GLY A 101 8.13 -16.86 -15.11
CA GLY A 101 9.16 -16.72 -14.07
C GLY A 101 8.65 -16.02 -12.81
N ARG A 102 9.52 -15.86 -11.81
CA ARG A 102 9.23 -15.24 -10.52
C ARG A 102 9.40 -13.73 -10.55
N GLN A 103 8.43 -13.02 -10.00
CA GLN A 103 8.40 -11.56 -9.96
C GLN A 103 7.96 -11.08 -8.58
N HIS A 104 8.37 -9.85 -8.23
CA HIS A 104 7.91 -9.17 -7.02
C HIS A 104 6.44 -8.78 -7.18
N LEU A 105 5.60 -9.27 -6.29
CA LEU A 105 4.20 -8.93 -6.20
C LEU A 105 4.01 -7.95 -5.04
N SER A 106 3.51 -6.76 -5.37
CA SER A 106 3.17 -5.69 -4.44
C SER A 106 1.66 -5.68 -4.20
N PRO A 107 1.15 -5.29 -3.02
CA PRO A 107 -0.28 -5.18 -2.75
C PRO A 107 -0.99 -4.16 -3.67
N TYR A 108 -0.23 -3.35 -4.42
CA TYR A 108 -0.73 -2.35 -5.36
C TYR A 108 -0.70 -2.79 -6.84
N THR A 109 -0.20 -4.00 -7.16
CA THR A 109 -0.08 -4.42 -8.57
C THR A 109 -1.41 -4.71 -9.26
N ASP A 110 -2.51 -4.87 -8.51
CA ASP A 110 -3.86 -4.97 -9.10
C ASP A 110 -4.51 -3.61 -9.41
N ILE A 111 -3.87 -2.50 -9.02
CA ILE A 111 -4.39 -1.13 -9.26
C ILE A 111 -3.65 -0.40 -10.38
N ILE A 112 -2.48 -0.87 -10.80
CA ILE A 112 -1.80 -0.37 -12.00
C ILE A 112 -2.24 -1.22 -13.19
N GLN A 113 -3.46 -1.01 -13.67
CA GLN A 113 -3.67 -1.24 -15.10
C GLN A 113 -2.71 -0.30 -15.86
N PRO A 114 -2.07 -0.76 -16.94
CA PRO A 114 -1.25 0.11 -17.76
C PRO A 114 -2.19 1.15 -18.38
N VAL A 115 -2.19 2.38 -17.87
CA VAL A 115 -2.70 3.49 -18.67
C VAL A 115 -1.58 3.83 -19.66
N GLU A 116 -1.53 3.10 -20.77
CA GLU A 116 -0.91 3.64 -21.97
C GLU A 116 -1.70 4.90 -22.34
N TYR A 117 -1.23 6.07 -21.91
CA TYR A 117 -1.64 7.31 -22.55
C TYR A 117 -1.05 7.31 -23.95
N LYS A 118 -1.81 6.80 -24.93
CA LYS A 118 -1.58 7.17 -26.32
C LYS A 118 -1.98 8.63 -26.47
N HIS A 119 -0.98 9.49 -26.58
CA HIS A 119 -1.18 10.84 -27.10
C HIS A 119 -1.65 10.72 -28.56
N SER A 120 -2.85 11.20 -28.85
CA SER A 120 -3.31 11.53 -30.19
C SER A 120 -3.92 12.92 -30.18
#